data_AF-A0A496YXA8-F1
#
_entry.id   AF-A0A496YXA8-F1
#
_cell.length_a   1.000
_cell.length_b   1.000
_cell.length_c   1.000
_cell.angle_alpha   90.00
_cell.angle_beta   90.00
_cell.angle_gamma   90.00
#
_symmetry.space_group_name_H-M   'P 1'
#
loop_
_entity.id
_entity.type
_entity.pdbx_description
1 polymer ?
#
loop_
_entity_poly.entity_id
_entity_poly.type
_entity_poly.pdbx_seq_one_letter_code
_entity_poly.pdbx_strand_id
1 'polypeptide(L)'
;MILPSSKADCKRGGIERMKEDLTEEITRIVNGKLTKKEINELMNFIGQAISSNLCSERDGFFKNLAYEMTGQVKELALMIIDFRKELRSKIHPHLTEIATKYAPQTADQLQTIIEATETAANKIMDNLEAMQEGTEAIKKSLTSLKQEAFVMPGGTEKIHGHVLSAISPFINSIESTMEDFSSRISDSFVQMSFQDLTGQRIKRVIDLMSQTEEKIKRMVISFGIKLTEREKNPNITSDELEKAVEQKVVELAGPQKEGEGLDQEDIDALLASI
;
A
#
# COMPACT_ATOMS: atom_id res chain seq x y z
N MET A 1 16.70 22.22 86.66
CA MET A 1 15.45 22.60 85.96
C MET A 1 15.74 23.96 85.33
N ILE A 2 15.85 24.16 84.02
CA ILE A 2 14.98 23.80 82.90
C ILE A 2 15.86 23.59 81.64
N LEU A 3 15.53 22.60 80.81
CA LEU A 3 16.18 22.23 79.55
C LEU A 3 15.86 23.23 78.41
N PRO A 4 16.74 23.38 77.39
CA PRO A 4 16.51 24.26 76.26
C PRO A 4 15.72 23.58 75.12
N SER A 5 14.66 24.22 74.65
CA SER A 5 13.72 23.81 73.59
C SER A 5 14.17 24.09 72.15
N SER A 6 15.39 24.60 71.93
CA SER A 6 15.77 25.21 70.64
C SER A 6 16.18 24.25 69.50
N LYS A 7 16.44 22.96 69.76
CA LYS A 7 16.88 22.00 68.71
C LYS A 7 15.74 21.25 68.00
N ALA A 8 14.53 21.27 68.54
CA ALA A 8 13.38 20.57 67.97
C ALA A 8 12.70 21.36 66.83
N ASP A 9 12.63 22.70 66.94
CA ASP A 9 11.94 23.55 65.96
C ASP A 9 12.70 23.68 64.64
N CYS A 10 14.04 23.61 64.65
CA CYS A 10 14.85 23.70 63.43
C CYS A 10 14.74 22.44 62.54
N LYS A 11 14.52 21.25 63.13
CA LYS A 11 14.29 20.00 62.37
C LYS A 11 12.89 19.89 61.79
N ARG A 12 11.88 20.48 62.46
CA ARG A 12 10.47 20.40 62.03
C ARG A 12 10.23 21.25 60.77
N GLY A 13 10.77 22.48 60.74
CA GLY A 13 10.68 23.37 59.58
C GLY A 13 11.53 22.99 58.35
N GLY A 14 12.40 21.98 58.44
CA GLY A 14 13.13 21.42 57.30
C GLY A 14 12.34 20.32 56.57
N ILE A 15 11.56 19.53 57.32
CA ILE A 15 10.72 18.46 56.77
C ILE A 15 9.46 19.04 56.13
N GLU A 16 8.88 20.10 56.71
CA GLU A 16 7.75 20.83 56.12
C GLU A 16 8.13 21.44 54.75
N ARG A 17 9.28 22.12 54.66
CA ARG A 17 9.77 22.69 53.40
C ARG A 17 10.07 21.64 52.33
N MET A 18 10.66 20.52 52.72
CA MET A 18 10.91 19.41 51.79
C MET A 18 9.60 18.78 51.28
N LYS A 19 8.54 18.74 52.11
CA LYS A 19 7.20 18.29 51.67
C LYS A 19 6.58 19.26 50.67
N GLU A 20 6.73 20.57 50.88
CA GLU A 20 6.21 21.60 49.97
C GLU A 20 6.91 21.53 48.60
N ASP A 21 8.24 21.46 48.56
CA ASP A 21 9.02 21.33 47.31
C ASP A 21 8.65 20.07 46.51
N LEU A 22 8.55 18.91 47.18
CA LEU A 22 8.13 17.66 46.54
C LEU A 22 6.70 17.72 46.01
N THR A 23 5.81 18.44 46.70
CA THR A 23 4.42 18.60 46.27
C THR A 23 4.34 19.45 45.00
N GLU A 24 5.12 20.52 44.90
CA GLU A 24 5.20 21.34 43.69
C GLU A 24 5.80 20.57 42.51
N GLU A 25 6.86 19.79 42.73
CA GLU A 25 7.52 19.03 41.67
C GLU A 25 6.64 17.89 41.16
N ILE A 26 5.94 17.17 42.05
CA ILE A 26 4.96 16.15 41.66
C ILE A 26 3.78 16.79 40.91
N THR A 27 3.30 17.95 41.37
CA THR A 27 2.23 18.68 40.67
C THR A 27 2.66 19.08 39.26
N ARG A 28 3.93 19.48 39.07
CA ARG A 28 4.52 19.81 37.76
C ARG A 28 4.66 18.59 36.85
N ILE A 29 5.11 17.45 37.38
CA ILE A 29 5.30 16.19 36.62
C ILE A 29 3.96 15.59 36.19
N VAL A 30 2.96 15.62 37.07
CA VAL A 30 1.64 15.03 36.82
C VAL A 30 0.76 15.94 35.96
N ASN A 31 1.15 17.21 35.77
CA ASN A 31 0.56 18.17 34.84
C ASN A 31 -0.98 18.24 34.93
N GLY A 32 -1.50 18.29 36.15
CA GLY A 32 -2.94 18.43 36.42
C GLY A 32 -3.78 17.15 36.29
N LYS A 33 -3.17 15.97 36.10
CA LYS A 33 -3.90 14.68 35.99
C LYS A 33 -4.36 14.07 37.32
N LEU A 34 -3.85 14.56 38.46
CA LEU A 34 -4.27 14.14 39.82
C LEU A 34 -4.80 15.34 40.59
N THR A 35 -5.82 15.12 41.40
CA THR A 35 -6.41 16.14 42.28
C THR A 35 -5.52 16.40 43.51
N LYS A 36 -5.65 17.59 44.12
CA LYS A 36 -4.89 17.94 45.34
C LYS A 36 -5.07 16.93 46.48
N LYS A 37 -6.22 16.25 46.53
CA LYS A 37 -6.53 15.26 47.56
C LYS A 37 -5.76 13.95 47.33
N GLU A 38 -5.70 13.50 46.08
CA GLU A 38 -4.92 12.31 45.68
C GLU A 38 -3.41 12.53 45.83
N ILE A 39 -2.92 13.75 45.54
CA ILE A 39 -1.51 14.12 45.77
C ILE A 39 -1.18 14.06 47.27
N ASN A 40 -2.09 14.51 48.13
CA ASN A 40 -1.86 14.52 49.58
C ASN A 40 -1.92 13.10 50.19
N GLU A 41 -2.79 12.23 49.66
CA GLU A 41 -2.82 10.80 50.02
C GLU A 41 -1.56 10.07 49.55
N LEU A 42 -1.08 10.35 48.35
CA LEU A 42 0.18 9.83 47.83
C LEU A 42 1.37 10.28 48.70
N MET A 43 1.40 11.54 49.12
CA MET A 43 2.44 12.09 50.00
C MET A 43 2.41 11.49 51.41
N ASN A 44 1.23 11.19 51.95
CA ASN A 44 1.11 10.49 53.22
C ASN A 44 1.54 9.02 53.11
N PHE A 45 1.21 8.35 52.00
CA PHE A 45 1.66 7.00 51.74
C PHE A 45 3.20 6.93 51.60
N ILE A 46 3.78 7.83 50.81
CA ILE A 46 5.24 7.96 50.67
C ILE A 46 5.89 8.29 52.02
N GLY A 47 5.31 9.22 52.79
CA GLY A 47 5.80 9.58 54.12
C GLY A 47 5.76 8.42 55.13
N GLN A 48 4.70 7.61 55.10
CA GLN A 48 4.59 6.41 55.95
C GLN A 48 5.53 5.29 55.49
N ALA A 49 5.64 5.04 54.19
CA ALA A 49 6.52 4.01 53.64
C ALA A 49 8.01 4.31 53.88
N ILE A 50 8.37 5.59 53.86
CA ILE A 50 9.70 6.08 54.28
C ILE A 50 9.86 5.88 55.79
N SER A 51 8.91 6.34 56.61
CA SER A 51 9.03 6.27 58.08
C SER A 51 9.04 4.84 58.65
N SER A 52 8.37 3.88 58.01
CA SER A 52 8.29 2.49 58.47
C SER A 52 9.48 1.62 58.06
N ASN A 53 10.26 2.02 57.05
CA ASN A 53 11.41 1.24 56.56
C ASN A 53 12.78 1.80 56.97
N LEU A 54 12.85 3.04 57.48
CA LEU A 54 14.08 3.81 57.74
C LEU A 54 15.03 3.32 58.86
N CYS A 55 14.91 2.08 59.34
CA CYS A 55 15.69 1.58 60.49
C CYS A 55 16.68 0.45 60.19
N SER A 56 17.09 0.20 58.94
CA SER A 56 18.20 -0.75 58.70
C SER A 56 19.02 -0.42 57.46
N GLU A 57 20.32 -0.75 57.50
CA GLU A 57 21.36 -0.57 56.45
C GLU A 57 20.98 -1.10 55.05
N ARG A 58 19.85 -1.81 54.93
CA ARG A 58 19.20 -2.27 53.69
C ARG A 58 18.64 -1.13 52.81
N ASP A 59 18.49 0.07 53.36
CA ASP A 59 17.91 1.24 52.69
C ASP A 59 18.78 1.83 51.58
N GLY A 60 20.11 1.73 51.69
CA GLY A 60 21.00 2.17 50.60
C GLY A 60 20.81 1.30 49.34
N PHE A 61 20.60 0.00 49.53
CA PHE A 61 20.42 -0.96 48.45
C PHE A 61 19.11 -0.72 47.69
N PHE A 62 17.96 -0.69 48.37
CA PHE A 62 16.67 -0.51 47.70
C PHE A 62 16.51 0.91 47.13
N LYS A 63 17.09 1.93 47.76
CA LYS A 63 17.10 3.29 47.22
C LYS A 63 17.96 3.38 45.97
N ASN A 64 19.16 2.80 45.96
CA ASN A 64 20.01 2.74 44.75
C ASN A 64 19.35 1.92 43.65
N LEU A 65 18.75 0.77 43.99
CA LEU A 65 18.01 -0.07 43.04
C LEU A 65 16.81 0.68 42.42
N ALA A 66 16.06 1.43 43.23
CA ALA A 66 14.97 2.27 42.73
C ALA A 66 15.48 3.40 41.82
N TYR A 67 16.60 4.05 42.16
CA TYR A 67 17.24 5.05 41.31
C TYR A 67 17.74 4.46 39.99
N GLU A 68 18.35 3.27 40.04
CA GLU A 68 18.83 2.55 38.87
C GLU A 68 17.69 2.12 37.96
N MET A 69 16.64 1.48 38.51
CA MET A 69 15.45 1.11 37.75
C MET A 69 14.73 2.33 37.17
N THR A 70 14.63 3.43 37.92
CA THR A 70 14.01 4.67 37.40
C THR A 70 14.86 5.28 36.28
N GLY A 71 16.19 5.22 36.39
CA GLY A 71 17.12 5.61 35.33
C GLY A 71 16.91 4.78 34.06
N GLN A 72 16.89 3.46 34.19
CA GLN A 72 16.67 2.53 33.08
C GLN A 72 15.29 2.69 32.43
N VAL A 73 14.23 2.88 33.23
CA VAL A 73 12.86 3.12 32.73
C VAL A 73 12.78 4.47 32.01
N LYS A 74 13.47 5.50 32.52
CA LYS A 74 13.57 6.81 31.84
C LYS A 74 14.29 6.70 30.50
N GLU A 75 15.36 5.93 30.44
CA GLU A 75 16.13 5.70 29.21
C GLU A 75 15.29 4.95 28.17
N LEU A 76 14.57 3.91 28.58
CA LEU A 76 13.57 3.21 27.76
C LEU A 76 12.46 4.15 27.26
N ALA A 77 11.93 5.01 28.14
CA ALA A 77 10.89 5.95 27.76
C ALA A 77 11.38 6.98 26.72
N LEU A 78 12.61 7.47 26.86
CA LEU A 78 13.24 8.34 25.86
C LEU A 78 13.45 7.62 24.53
N MET A 79 13.89 6.35 24.58
CA MET A 79 14.05 5.52 23.38
C MET A 79 12.71 5.33 22.64
N ILE A 80 11.61 5.08 23.36
CA ILE A 80 10.26 4.96 22.78
C ILE A 80 9.79 6.30 22.17
N ILE A 81 10.10 7.43 22.79
CA ILE A 81 9.75 8.76 22.27
C ILE A 81 10.50 9.06 20.98
N ASP A 82 11.81 8.78 20.94
CA ASP A 82 12.63 8.92 19.73
C ASP A 82 12.15 8.01 18.61
N PHE A 83 11.84 6.75 18.94
CA PHE A 83 11.26 5.79 18.02
C PHE A 83 9.95 6.32 17.41
N ARG A 84 9.03 6.84 18.24
CA ARG A 84 7.77 7.43 17.77
C ARG A 84 8.02 8.63 16.85
N LYS A 85 9.05 9.43 17.15
CA LYS A 85 9.43 10.59 16.36
C LYS A 85 9.97 10.19 14.98
N GLU A 86 10.85 9.20 14.91
CA GLU A 86 11.35 8.66 13.64
C GLU A 86 10.27 8.00 12.80
N LEU A 87 9.39 7.20 13.43
CA LEU A 87 8.30 6.52 12.73
C LEU A 87 7.33 7.54 12.11
N ARG A 88 7.07 8.65 12.80
CA ARG A 88 6.25 9.75 12.29
C ARG A 88 6.93 10.57 11.20
N SER A 89 8.24 10.78 11.27
CA SER A 89 8.94 11.66 10.32
C SER A 89 9.40 10.96 9.05
N LYS A 90 9.84 9.69 9.13
CA LYS A 90 10.45 8.98 8.01
C LYS A 90 9.56 7.89 7.41
N ILE A 91 8.76 7.20 8.23
CA ILE A 91 7.93 6.07 7.76
C ILE A 91 6.52 6.51 7.38
N HIS A 92 5.89 7.32 8.23
CA HIS A 92 4.51 7.77 8.03
C HIS A 92 4.27 8.47 6.67
N PRO A 93 5.11 9.40 6.19
CA PRO A 93 4.84 10.10 4.93
C PRO A 93 4.81 9.18 3.71
N HIS A 94 5.74 8.21 3.66
CA HIS A 94 5.81 7.24 2.56
C HIS A 94 4.65 6.24 2.61
N LEU A 95 4.26 5.76 3.79
CA LEU A 95 3.07 4.93 3.95
C LEU A 95 1.80 5.70 3.58
N THR A 96 1.70 6.97 3.97
CA THR A 96 0.59 7.84 3.56
C THR A 96 0.56 7.98 2.05
N GLU A 97 1.69 8.27 1.39
CA GLU A 97 1.75 8.38 -0.07
C GLU A 97 1.28 7.09 -0.77
N ILE A 98 1.71 5.92 -0.28
CA ILE A 98 1.27 4.63 -0.81
C ILE A 98 -0.24 4.45 -0.61
N ALA A 99 -0.74 4.70 0.60
CA ALA A 99 -2.15 4.49 0.94
C ALA A 99 -3.09 5.48 0.26
N THR A 100 -2.67 6.74 0.07
CA THR A 100 -3.55 7.80 -0.45
C THR A 100 -3.40 8.04 -1.94
N LYS A 101 -2.28 7.65 -2.55
CA LYS A 101 -2.00 7.94 -3.97
C LYS A 101 -1.81 6.66 -4.77
N TYR A 102 -0.77 5.87 -4.48
CA TYR A 102 -0.41 4.74 -5.33
C TYR A 102 -1.43 3.61 -5.29
N ALA A 103 -1.89 3.20 -4.10
CA ALA A 103 -2.86 2.11 -3.97
C ALA A 103 -4.21 2.43 -4.65
N PRO A 104 -4.84 3.60 -4.42
CA PRO A 104 -6.04 3.99 -5.15
C PRO A 104 -5.81 4.10 -6.66
N GLN A 105 -4.72 4.73 -7.09
CA GLN A 105 -4.42 4.90 -8.52
C GLN A 105 -4.25 3.56 -9.24
N THR A 106 -3.56 2.61 -8.65
CA THR A 106 -3.41 1.28 -9.25
C THR A 106 -4.74 0.55 -9.31
N ALA A 107 -5.56 0.64 -8.25
CA ALA A 107 -6.90 0.05 -8.24
C ALA A 107 -7.80 0.65 -9.34
N ASP A 108 -7.82 1.97 -9.49
CA ASP A 108 -8.60 2.66 -10.53
C ASP A 108 -8.14 2.27 -11.94
N GLN A 109 -6.82 2.16 -12.16
CA GLN A 109 -6.29 1.73 -13.46
C GLN A 109 -6.65 0.28 -13.79
N LEU A 110 -6.59 -0.62 -12.82
CA LEU A 110 -7.02 -2.02 -12.98
C LEU A 110 -8.53 -2.09 -13.27
N GLN A 111 -9.34 -1.33 -12.56
CA GLN A 111 -10.78 -1.29 -12.79
C GLN A 111 -11.11 -0.83 -14.22
N THR A 112 -10.45 0.24 -14.68
CA THR A 112 -10.63 0.75 -16.05
C THR A 112 -10.22 -0.29 -17.10
N ILE A 113 -9.15 -1.05 -16.84
CA ILE A 113 -8.70 -2.15 -17.70
C ILE A 113 -9.80 -3.23 -17.78
N ILE A 114 -10.33 -3.66 -16.65
CA ILE A 114 -11.38 -4.68 -16.57
C ILE A 114 -12.61 -4.24 -17.37
N GLU A 115 -13.11 -3.03 -17.14
CA GLU A 115 -14.28 -2.48 -17.83
C GLU A 115 -14.08 -2.39 -19.35
N ALA A 116 -12.91 -1.94 -19.79
CA ALA A 116 -12.57 -1.88 -21.21
C ALA A 116 -12.51 -3.28 -21.83
N THR A 117 -11.93 -4.26 -21.13
CA THR A 117 -11.85 -5.64 -21.62
C THR A 117 -13.21 -6.32 -21.68
N GLU A 118 -14.07 -6.09 -20.68
CA GLU A 118 -15.43 -6.63 -20.65
C GLU A 118 -16.27 -6.04 -21.80
N THR A 119 -16.19 -4.73 -22.01
CA THR A 119 -16.88 -4.05 -23.11
C THR A 119 -16.43 -4.56 -24.48
N ALA A 120 -15.12 -4.74 -24.68
CA ALA A 120 -14.59 -5.28 -25.92
C ALA A 120 -15.00 -6.74 -26.14
N ALA A 121 -14.96 -7.56 -25.09
CA ALA A 121 -15.38 -8.96 -25.15
C ALA A 121 -16.87 -9.11 -25.50
N ASN A 122 -17.74 -8.32 -24.86
CA ASN A 122 -19.17 -8.32 -25.14
C ASN A 122 -19.44 -7.94 -26.61
N LYS A 123 -18.80 -6.89 -27.14
CA LYS A 123 -18.94 -6.52 -28.55
C LYS A 123 -18.48 -7.60 -29.52
N ILE A 124 -17.38 -8.28 -29.20
CA ILE A 124 -16.90 -9.40 -30.02
C ILE A 124 -17.92 -10.54 -30.00
N MET A 125 -18.51 -10.85 -28.83
CA MET A 125 -19.58 -11.86 -28.74
C MET A 125 -20.81 -11.46 -29.56
N ASP A 126 -21.28 -10.23 -29.46
CA ASP A 126 -22.43 -9.72 -30.22
C ASP A 126 -22.19 -9.84 -31.74
N ASN A 127 -20.97 -9.50 -32.19
CA ASN A 127 -20.58 -9.63 -33.60
C ASN A 127 -20.56 -11.10 -34.04
N LEU A 128 -20.01 -12.00 -33.22
CA LEU A 128 -19.96 -13.42 -33.51
C LEU A 128 -21.36 -14.07 -33.53
N GLU A 129 -22.24 -13.69 -32.61
CA GLU A 129 -23.62 -14.17 -32.56
C GLU A 129 -24.38 -13.77 -33.82
N ALA A 130 -24.29 -12.50 -34.22
CA ALA A 130 -24.92 -12.04 -35.47
C ALA A 130 -24.33 -12.72 -36.72
N MET A 131 -23.02 -13.00 -36.73
CA MET A 131 -22.41 -13.80 -37.80
C MET A 131 -22.94 -15.23 -37.83
N GLN A 132 -23.18 -15.83 -36.66
CA GLN A 132 -23.77 -17.16 -36.57
C GLN A 132 -25.21 -17.17 -37.09
N GLU A 133 -26.03 -16.19 -36.73
CA GLU A 133 -27.39 -16.03 -37.26
C GLU A 133 -27.42 -15.88 -38.78
N GLY A 134 -26.53 -15.06 -39.35
CA GLY A 134 -26.38 -14.93 -40.80
C GLY A 134 -25.99 -16.25 -41.48
N THR A 135 -25.12 -17.04 -40.84
CA THR A 135 -24.73 -18.36 -41.34
C THR A 135 -25.92 -19.34 -41.34
N GLU A 136 -26.74 -19.32 -40.29
CA GLU A 136 -27.96 -20.14 -40.22
C GLU A 136 -29.00 -19.71 -41.26
N ALA A 137 -29.15 -18.41 -41.50
CA ALA A 137 -30.04 -17.86 -42.53
C ALA A 137 -29.62 -18.35 -43.92
N ILE A 138 -28.33 -18.26 -44.28
CA ILE A 138 -27.81 -18.80 -45.54
C ILE A 138 -28.07 -20.31 -45.63
N LYS A 139 -27.80 -21.06 -44.56
CA LYS A 139 -28.01 -22.52 -44.53
C LYS A 139 -29.48 -22.88 -44.78
N LYS A 140 -30.41 -22.15 -44.17
CA LYS A 140 -31.85 -22.36 -44.37
C LYS A 140 -32.26 -22.07 -45.81
N SER A 141 -31.81 -20.93 -46.37
CA SER A 141 -32.08 -20.56 -47.76
C SER A 141 -31.49 -21.59 -48.75
N LEU A 142 -30.29 -22.13 -48.47
CA LEU A 142 -29.67 -23.18 -49.27
C LEU A 142 -30.46 -24.50 -49.20
N THR A 143 -30.95 -24.88 -48.01
CA THR A 143 -31.80 -26.07 -47.85
C THR A 143 -33.13 -25.93 -48.59
N SER A 144 -33.77 -24.75 -48.53
CA SER A 144 -34.98 -24.45 -49.30
C SER A 144 -34.73 -24.54 -50.80
N LEU A 145 -33.63 -23.96 -51.30
CA LEU A 145 -33.24 -24.05 -52.71
C LEU A 145 -32.98 -25.50 -53.16
N LYS A 146 -32.38 -26.34 -52.31
CA LYS A 146 -32.18 -27.78 -52.59
C LYS A 146 -33.47 -28.58 -52.59
N GLN A 147 -34.46 -28.19 -51.78
CA GLN A 147 -35.76 -28.87 -51.69
C GLN A 147 -36.70 -28.49 -52.84
N GLU A 148 -36.58 -27.27 -53.39
CA GLU A 148 -37.21 -26.85 -54.65
C GLU A 148 -36.53 -27.51 -55.86
N ALA A 149 -36.36 -28.84 -55.84
CA ALA A 149 -35.85 -29.60 -56.96
C ALA A 149 -36.54 -29.13 -58.25
N PHE A 150 -35.79 -28.51 -59.15
CA PHE A 150 -36.23 -28.10 -60.48
C PHE A 150 -36.57 -29.36 -61.29
N VAL A 151 -37.76 -29.94 -61.06
CA VAL A 151 -38.29 -31.04 -61.84
C VAL A 151 -38.75 -30.43 -63.16
N MET A 152 -37.93 -30.60 -64.19
CA MET A 152 -38.20 -30.09 -65.54
C MET A 152 -39.16 -31.04 -66.27
N PRO A 153 -40.40 -30.63 -66.60
CA PRO A 153 -41.24 -31.40 -67.52
C PRO A 153 -40.96 -30.91 -68.95
N GLY A 154 -40.05 -31.61 -69.65
CA GLY A 154 -39.96 -31.65 -71.12
C GLY A 154 -39.73 -30.35 -71.91
N GLY A 155 -38.56 -30.24 -72.56
CA GLY A 155 -38.42 -29.68 -73.91
C GLY A 155 -38.29 -28.15 -74.10
N THR A 156 -37.07 -27.72 -74.46
CA THR A 156 -36.75 -26.62 -75.39
C THR A 156 -37.56 -25.32 -75.29
N GLU A 157 -37.19 -24.42 -74.36
CA GLU A 157 -36.97 -22.96 -74.58
C GLU A 157 -37.01 -22.21 -73.23
N LYS A 158 -36.06 -21.27 -73.04
CA LYS A 158 -35.92 -20.36 -71.89
C LYS A 158 -35.76 -21.00 -70.49
N ILE A 159 -34.86 -21.97 -70.37
CA ILE A 159 -34.43 -22.53 -69.07
C ILE A 159 -33.66 -21.50 -68.22
N HIS A 160 -32.89 -20.61 -68.88
CA HIS A 160 -31.97 -19.70 -68.19
C HIS A 160 -32.67 -18.62 -67.34
N GLY A 161 -33.83 -18.10 -67.76
CA GLY A 161 -34.49 -16.99 -67.06
C GLY A 161 -35.17 -17.41 -65.76
N HIS A 162 -35.85 -18.57 -65.74
CA HIS A 162 -36.61 -19.02 -64.58
C HIS A 162 -35.69 -19.56 -63.46
N VAL A 163 -34.64 -20.31 -63.82
CA VAL A 163 -33.61 -20.76 -62.89
C VAL A 163 -32.85 -19.57 -62.30
N LEU A 164 -32.48 -18.58 -63.13
CA LEU A 164 -31.83 -17.36 -62.65
C LEU A 164 -32.74 -16.55 -61.71
N SER A 165 -34.05 -16.47 -62.00
CA SER A 165 -35.01 -15.77 -61.11
C SER A 165 -35.20 -16.46 -59.75
N ALA A 166 -35.05 -17.79 -59.68
CA ALA A 166 -35.17 -18.55 -58.43
C ALA A 166 -33.88 -18.50 -57.59
N ILE A 167 -32.71 -18.46 -58.24
CA ILE A 167 -31.41 -18.44 -57.56
C ILE A 167 -30.96 -17.01 -57.21
N SER A 168 -31.39 -16.00 -57.97
CA SER A 168 -31.03 -14.59 -57.73
C SER A 168 -31.29 -14.10 -56.29
N PRO A 169 -32.43 -14.37 -55.63
CA PRO A 169 -32.62 -13.96 -54.23
C PRO A 169 -31.65 -14.65 -53.26
N PHE A 170 -31.23 -15.88 -53.54
CA PHE A 170 -30.22 -16.58 -52.75
C PHE A 170 -28.83 -15.97 -52.92
N ILE A 171 -28.45 -15.63 -54.16
CA ILE A 171 -27.19 -14.93 -54.45
C ILE A 171 -27.16 -13.58 -53.73
N ASN A 172 -28.22 -12.78 -53.87
CA ASN A 172 -28.31 -11.47 -53.21
C ASN A 172 -28.25 -11.60 -51.67
N SER A 173 -28.86 -12.66 -51.10
CA SER A 173 -28.79 -12.94 -49.66
C SER A 173 -27.38 -13.32 -49.21
N ILE A 174 -26.64 -14.10 -49.99
CA ILE A 174 -25.23 -14.41 -49.71
C ILE A 174 -24.37 -13.16 -49.81
N GLU A 175 -24.53 -12.38 -50.87
CA GLU A 175 -23.77 -11.14 -51.09
C GLU A 175 -23.96 -10.16 -49.93
N SER A 176 -25.22 -9.93 -49.53
CA SER A 176 -25.54 -9.05 -48.39
C SER A 176 -24.99 -9.59 -47.06
N THR A 177 -25.08 -10.89 -46.81
CA THR A 177 -24.56 -11.48 -45.55
C THR A 177 -23.04 -11.45 -45.51
N MET A 178 -22.37 -11.63 -46.65
CA MET A 178 -20.91 -11.52 -46.71
C MET A 178 -20.40 -10.10 -46.50
N GLU A 179 -21.14 -9.10 -46.99
CA GLU A 179 -20.85 -7.70 -46.72
C GLU A 179 -21.00 -7.39 -45.22
N ASP A 180 -22.07 -7.89 -44.58
CA ASP A 180 -22.28 -7.76 -43.14
C ASP A 180 -21.18 -8.48 -42.32
N PHE A 181 -20.77 -9.69 -42.72
CA PHE A 181 -19.66 -10.41 -42.08
C PHE A 181 -18.35 -9.65 -42.19
N SER A 182 -18.05 -9.10 -43.38
CA SER A 182 -16.83 -8.31 -43.57
C SER A 182 -16.80 -7.10 -42.64
N SER A 183 -17.95 -6.42 -42.49
CA SER A 183 -18.10 -5.30 -41.55
C SER A 183 -17.89 -5.72 -40.09
N ARG A 184 -18.54 -6.80 -39.64
CA ARG A 184 -18.44 -7.32 -38.26
C ARG A 184 -17.06 -7.87 -37.91
N ILE A 185 -16.40 -8.52 -38.86
CA ILE A 185 -15.00 -8.95 -38.72
C ILE A 185 -14.11 -7.72 -38.52
N SER A 186 -14.32 -6.67 -39.32
CA SER A 186 -13.56 -5.42 -39.19
C SER A 186 -13.76 -4.76 -37.83
N ASP A 187 -15.00 -4.65 -37.34
CA ASP A 187 -15.28 -4.12 -35.99
C ASP A 187 -14.65 -5.00 -34.91
N SER A 188 -14.72 -6.33 -35.03
CA SER A 188 -14.08 -7.24 -34.08
C SER A 188 -12.55 -7.08 -34.04
N PHE A 189 -11.90 -6.88 -35.20
CA PHE A 189 -10.48 -6.54 -35.27
C PHE A 189 -10.16 -5.20 -34.59
N VAL A 190 -11.03 -4.21 -34.76
CA VAL A 190 -10.90 -2.92 -34.07
C VAL A 190 -11.00 -3.12 -32.55
N GLN A 191 -11.99 -3.88 -32.05
CA GLN A 191 -12.11 -4.19 -30.62
C GLN A 191 -10.87 -4.94 -30.08
N MET A 192 -10.35 -5.92 -30.81
CA MET A 192 -9.12 -6.63 -30.42
C MET A 192 -7.89 -5.72 -30.42
N SER A 193 -7.80 -4.76 -31.35
CA SER A 193 -6.67 -3.81 -31.38
C SER A 193 -6.62 -2.91 -30.14
N PHE A 194 -7.76 -2.59 -29.53
CA PHE A 194 -7.81 -1.85 -28.27
C PHE A 194 -7.32 -2.66 -27.06
N GLN A 195 -7.19 -3.98 -27.19
CA GLN A 195 -6.58 -4.82 -26.15
C GLN A 195 -5.07 -4.58 -26.03
N ASP A 196 -4.38 -4.12 -27.08
CA ASP A 196 -2.97 -3.70 -26.99
C ASP A 196 -2.81 -2.53 -26.01
N LEU A 197 -3.74 -1.56 -26.07
CA LEU A 197 -3.78 -0.46 -25.11
C LEU A 197 -3.99 -0.97 -23.67
N THR A 198 -4.78 -2.03 -23.50
CA THR A 198 -4.92 -2.70 -22.21
C THR A 198 -3.60 -3.30 -21.73
N GLY A 199 -2.84 -3.96 -22.60
CA GLY A 199 -1.51 -4.49 -22.29
C GLY A 199 -0.54 -3.40 -21.83
N GLN A 200 -0.53 -2.25 -22.50
CA GLN A 200 0.28 -1.09 -22.10
C GLN A 200 -0.15 -0.54 -20.73
N ARG A 201 -1.45 -0.50 -20.44
CA ARG A 201 -1.97 -0.07 -19.12
C ARG A 201 -1.60 -1.06 -18.02
N ILE A 202 -1.69 -2.38 -18.27
CA ILE A 202 -1.22 -3.42 -17.33
C ILE A 202 0.26 -3.22 -17.02
N LYS A 203 1.10 -2.99 -18.04
CA LYS A 203 2.52 -2.73 -17.84
C LYS A 203 2.75 -1.54 -16.90
N ARG A 204 2.04 -0.42 -17.13
CA ARG A 204 2.12 0.76 -16.24
C ARG A 204 1.66 0.47 -14.81
N VAL A 205 0.61 -0.32 -14.62
CA VAL A 205 0.16 -0.77 -13.29
C VAL A 205 1.25 -1.60 -12.61
N ILE A 206 1.87 -2.54 -13.34
CA ILE A 206 2.97 -3.36 -12.82
C ILE A 206 4.15 -2.46 -12.42
N ASP A 207 4.53 -1.49 -13.26
CA ASP A 207 5.63 -0.55 -12.96
C ASP A 207 5.34 0.26 -11.69
N LEU A 208 4.10 0.74 -11.50
CA LEU A 208 3.69 1.45 -10.29
C LEU A 208 3.72 0.54 -9.05
N MET A 209 3.35 -0.72 -9.19
CA MET A 209 3.44 -1.72 -8.12
C MET A 209 4.89 -2.04 -7.76
N SER A 210 5.77 -2.22 -8.75
CA SER A 210 7.19 -2.42 -8.52
C SER A 210 7.84 -1.22 -7.83
N GLN A 211 7.48 0.01 -8.20
CA GLN A 211 7.95 1.21 -7.50
C GLN A 211 7.46 1.28 -6.05
N THR A 212 6.21 0.87 -5.81
CA THR A 212 5.62 0.81 -4.46
C THR A 212 6.32 -0.25 -3.62
N GLU A 213 6.53 -1.45 -4.18
CA GLU A 213 7.27 -2.54 -3.53
C GLU A 213 8.69 -2.09 -3.15
N GLU A 214 9.40 -1.47 -4.07
CA GLU A 214 10.77 -1.01 -3.84
C GLU A 214 10.83 0.09 -2.77
N LYS A 215 9.85 1.01 -2.73
CA LYS A 215 9.71 1.99 -1.64
C LYS A 215 9.48 1.30 -0.29
N ILE A 216 8.61 0.30 -0.21
CA ILE A 216 8.36 -0.47 1.02
C ILE A 216 9.61 -1.23 1.45
N LYS A 217 10.27 -1.91 0.51
CA LYS A 217 11.50 -2.67 0.75
C LYS A 217 12.60 -1.78 1.32
N ARG A 218 12.89 -0.65 0.68
CA ARG A 218 13.88 0.33 1.19
C ARG A 218 13.51 0.86 2.57
N MET A 219 12.23 1.15 2.81
CA MET A 219 11.77 1.60 4.13
C MET A 219 12.01 0.53 5.21
N VAL A 220 11.62 -0.71 4.96
CA VAL A 220 11.77 -1.82 5.91
C VAL A 220 13.24 -2.14 6.16
N ILE A 221 14.07 -2.17 5.12
CA ILE A 221 15.51 -2.38 5.24
C ILE A 221 16.16 -1.25 6.04
N SER A 222 15.89 0.02 5.66
CA SER A 222 16.41 1.18 6.38
C SER A 222 16.05 1.14 7.85
N PHE A 223 14.77 0.88 8.16
CA PHE A 223 14.30 0.79 9.53
C PHE A 223 14.91 -0.38 10.31
N GLY A 224 15.02 -1.56 9.69
CA GLY A 224 15.64 -2.73 10.30
C GLY A 224 17.12 -2.52 10.64
N ILE A 225 17.87 -1.87 9.74
CA ILE A 225 19.27 -1.48 9.99
C ILE A 225 19.35 -0.48 11.13
N LYS A 226 18.50 0.57 11.12
CA LYS A 226 18.45 1.58 12.18
C LYS A 226 18.18 0.96 13.56
N LEU A 227 17.23 0.03 13.65
CA LEU A 227 16.92 -0.66 14.90
C LEU A 227 18.10 -1.51 15.37
N THR A 228 18.72 -2.27 14.47
CA THR A 228 19.86 -3.16 14.78
C THR A 228 21.09 -2.37 15.25
N GLU A 229 21.40 -1.24 14.61
CA GLU A 229 22.55 -0.42 14.99
C GLU A 229 22.31 0.34 16.31
N ARG A 230 21.05 0.76 16.59
CA ARG A 230 20.70 1.34 17.89
C ARG A 230 20.72 0.31 19.04
N GLU A 231 20.35 -0.94 18.78
CA GLU A 231 20.48 -2.02 19.77
C GLU A 231 21.94 -2.29 20.13
N LYS A 232 22.85 -2.23 19.16
CA LYS A 232 24.29 -2.42 19.39
C LYS A 232 24.95 -1.22 20.06
N ASN A 233 24.51 -0.01 19.72
CA ASN A 233 25.03 1.22 20.28
C ASN A 233 23.88 2.18 20.65
N PRO A 234 23.42 2.15 21.92
CA PRO A 234 22.30 2.97 22.38
C PRO A 234 22.51 4.49 22.24
N ASN A 235 23.78 4.94 22.17
CA ASN A 235 24.15 6.35 22.06
C ASN A 235 24.55 6.77 20.64
N ILE A 236 24.33 5.92 19.63
CA ILE A 236 24.61 6.28 18.24
C ILE A 236 23.79 7.50 17.81
N THR A 237 24.44 8.44 17.15
CA THR A 237 23.77 9.67 16.69
C THR A 237 22.95 9.40 15.43
N SER A 238 21.95 10.25 15.15
CA SER A 238 21.10 10.12 13.95
C SER A 238 21.91 10.15 12.65
N ASP A 239 23.01 10.92 12.60
CA ASP A 239 23.85 11.06 11.40
C ASP A 239 24.72 9.82 11.17
N GLU A 240 25.23 9.21 12.23
CA GLU A 240 25.97 7.94 12.15
C GLU A 240 25.07 6.79 11.73
N LEU A 241 23.81 6.81 12.21
CA LEU A 241 22.80 5.84 11.84
C LEU A 241 22.42 5.94 10.36
N GLU A 242 22.32 7.16 9.82
CA GLU A 242 22.08 7.40 8.39
C GLU A 242 23.22 6.83 7.53
N LYS A 243 24.49 7.07 7.91
CA LYS A 243 25.66 6.52 7.22
C LYS A 243 25.71 4.98 7.27
N ALA A 244 25.35 4.38 8.40
CA ALA A 244 25.31 2.93 8.54
C ALA A 244 24.24 2.29 7.64
N VAL A 245 23.10 2.96 7.47
CA VAL A 245 22.07 2.57 6.50
C VAL A 245 22.61 2.65 5.08
N GLU A 246 23.24 3.74 4.68
CA GLU A 246 23.78 3.90 3.32
C GLU A 246 24.83 2.82 2.99
N GLN A 247 25.78 2.57 3.89
CA GLN A 247 26.79 1.51 3.69
C GLN A 247 26.15 0.12 3.56
N LYS A 248 25.25 -0.24 4.48
CA LYS A 248 24.66 -1.58 4.49
C LYS A 248 23.63 -1.80 3.39
N VAL A 249 22.92 -0.77 2.95
CA VAL A 249 22.02 -0.86 1.79
C VAL A 249 22.82 -1.15 0.52
N VAL A 250 24.01 -0.56 0.36
CA VAL A 250 24.92 -0.85 -0.77
C VAL A 250 25.46 -2.28 -0.71
N GLU A 251 25.84 -2.77 0.48
CA GLU A 251 26.28 -4.17 0.65
C GLU A 251 25.16 -5.19 0.39
N LEU A 252 23.93 -4.88 0.80
CA LEU A 252 22.75 -5.72 0.62
C LEU A 252 22.21 -5.70 -0.82
N ALA A 253 22.60 -4.72 -1.63
CA ALA A 253 22.20 -4.63 -3.05
C ALA A 253 22.79 -5.78 -3.90
N GLY A 254 23.75 -6.55 -3.38
CA GLY A 254 24.38 -7.66 -4.09
C GLY A 254 25.17 -7.20 -5.33
N PRO A 255 25.93 -8.09 -5.99
CA PRO A 255 26.52 -7.75 -7.27
C PRO A 255 25.39 -7.48 -8.27
N GLN A 256 25.29 -6.23 -8.75
CA GLN A 256 24.49 -5.91 -9.93
C GLN A 256 24.91 -6.88 -11.04
N LYS A 257 23.96 -7.67 -11.56
CA LYS A 257 24.22 -8.48 -12.75
C LYS A 257 24.57 -7.54 -13.90
N GLU A 258 25.58 -7.91 -14.70
CA GLU A 258 25.87 -7.21 -15.96
C GLU A 258 24.56 -7.07 -16.76
N GLY A 259 24.11 -5.83 -17.01
CA GLY A 259 22.88 -5.52 -17.74
C GLY A 259 21.65 -5.12 -16.92
N GLU A 260 21.74 -4.96 -15.59
CA GLU A 260 20.65 -4.39 -14.74
C GLU A 260 20.97 -2.98 -14.18
N GLY A 261 21.86 -2.25 -14.86
CA GLY A 261 21.96 -0.80 -14.72
C GLY A 261 21.13 -0.14 -15.82
N LEU A 262 20.48 0.99 -15.52
CA LEU A 262 19.94 1.86 -16.58
C LEU A 262 21.14 2.28 -17.44
N ASP A 263 21.24 1.72 -18.64
CA ASP A 263 22.27 2.13 -19.58
C ASP A 263 21.97 3.57 -20.04
N GLN A 264 23.01 4.28 -20.47
CA GLN A 264 22.90 5.68 -20.89
C GLN A 264 21.83 5.86 -22.00
N GLU A 265 21.58 4.83 -22.80
CA GLU A 265 20.53 4.78 -23.81
C GLU A 265 19.11 4.81 -23.21
N ASP A 266 18.88 4.14 -22.06
CA ASP A 266 17.60 4.15 -21.35
C ASP A 266 17.35 5.51 -20.66
N ILE A 267 18.42 6.15 -20.19
CA ILE A 267 18.36 7.50 -19.61
C ILE A 267 18.01 8.53 -20.71
N ASP A 268 18.63 8.40 -21.89
CA ASP A 268 18.38 9.29 -23.02
C ASP A 268 16.97 9.08 -23.61
N ALA A 269 16.45 7.84 -23.60
CA ALA A 269 15.08 7.54 -24.02
C ALA A 269 14.03 8.10 -23.04
N LEU A 270 14.30 8.05 -21.73
CA LEU A 270 13.45 8.66 -20.70
C LEU A 270 13.41 10.18 -20.82
N LEU A 271 14.55 10.83 -21.08
CA LEU A 271 14.64 12.28 -21.28
C LEU A 271 14.00 12.75 -22.60
N ALA A 272 13.98 11.91 -23.63
CA ALA A 272 13.28 12.19 -24.88
C ALA A 272 11.74 12.05 -24.78
N SER A 273 11.23 11.47 -23.68
CA SER A 273 9.80 11.23 -23.47
C SER A 273 9.09 12.26 -22.57
N ILE A 274 9.79 13.34 -22.18
CA ILE A 274 9.26 14.53 -21.48
C ILE A 274 9.16 15.68 -22.48
#